data_AF-A0A9E3N1G7-F1
#
_entry.id   AF-A0A9E3N1G7-F1
#
_cell.length_a   1.000
_cell.length_b   1.000
_cell.length_c   1.000
_cell.angle_alpha   90.00
_cell.angle_beta   90.00
_cell.angle_gamma   90.00
#
_symmetry.space_group_name_H-M   'P 1'
#
loop_
_entity.id
_entity.type
_entity.pdbx_description
1 polymer ?
#
loop_
_entity_poly.entity_id
_entity_poly.type
_entity_poly.pdbx_seq_one_letter_code
_entity_poly.pdbx_strand_id
1 'polypeptide(L)'
;MGAALTRRLEWHRALHDPEQEPRTGARWLHELRRWQAARLAASFEGFMGDPRRRPAAEFFLTDLYGDRDFSRRDADIARVAPMMLRLMPQSLVETLVDAIELGALSHAFDLRMAETLGRLAPRRKTLDDALYGEAYRAVGLPRLRAHQIDLIVVAGVGLGHALRTRGVATLLTMLRGPARAAGFGELQSFLERGFGAYGKLDDVDDFLADIERSEREISRRLFAGDPQPFAPLPDAHPPSARRRRGR
;
A
#
# COMPACT_ATOMS: atom_id res chain seq x y z
N MET A 1 -16.17 -14.69 7.24
CA MET A 1 -14.85 -14.30 6.71
C MET A 1 -14.71 -14.57 5.21
N GLY A 2 -14.98 -15.78 4.71
CA GLY A 2 -14.92 -16.08 3.26
C GLY A 2 -15.75 -15.14 2.38
N ALA A 3 -17.00 -14.83 2.77
CA ALA A 3 -17.83 -13.87 2.05
C ALA A 3 -17.28 -12.43 2.04
N ALA A 4 -16.51 -12.04 3.06
CA ALA A 4 -15.88 -10.72 3.10
C ALA A 4 -14.72 -10.65 2.11
N LEU A 5 -13.85 -11.67 2.08
CA LEU A 5 -12.76 -11.78 1.11
C LEU A 5 -13.27 -11.77 -0.33
N THR A 6 -14.30 -12.58 -0.64
CA THR A 6 -14.90 -12.61 -1.98
C THR A 6 -15.43 -11.24 -2.38
N ARG A 7 -16.20 -10.55 -1.52
CA ARG A 7 -16.71 -9.21 -1.80
C ARG A 7 -15.59 -8.18 -2.03
N ARG A 8 -14.49 -8.25 -1.26
CA ARG A 8 -13.35 -7.34 -1.45
C ARG A 8 -12.63 -7.58 -2.77
N LEU A 9 -12.46 -8.84 -3.16
CA LEU A 9 -11.88 -9.20 -4.46
C LEU A 9 -12.78 -8.76 -5.63
N GLU A 10 -14.09 -8.95 -5.51
CA GLU A 10 -15.06 -8.47 -6.51
C GLU A 10 -15.04 -6.95 -6.64
N TRP A 11 -15.04 -6.23 -5.52
CA TRP A 11 -14.94 -4.78 -5.51
C TRP A 11 -13.64 -4.29 -6.13
N HIS A 12 -12.51 -4.87 -5.73
CA HIS A 12 -11.21 -4.58 -6.31
C HIS A 12 -11.23 -4.81 -7.82
N ARG A 13 -11.70 -5.98 -8.28
CA ARG A 13 -11.80 -6.30 -9.71
C ARG A 13 -12.65 -5.30 -10.48
N ALA A 14 -13.82 -4.92 -9.95
CA ALA A 14 -14.72 -3.97 -10.60
C ALA A 14 -14.08 -2.59 -10.79
N LEU A 15 -13.29 -2.11 -9.82
CA LEU A 15 -12.59 -0.83 -9.93
C LEU A 15 -11.48 -0.83 -10.99
N HIS A 16 -10.88 -1.99 -11.24
CA HIS A 16 -9.78 -2.14 -12.20
C HIS A 16 -10.24 -2.57 -13.60
N ASP A 17 -11.52 -2.86 -13.79
CA ASP A 17 -12.10 -3.28 -15.05
C ASP A 17 -12.50 -2.06 -15.90
N PRO A 18 -11.85 -1.79 -17.05
CA PRO A 18 -12.17 -0.64 -17.89
C PRO A 18 -13.61 -0.64 -18.44
N GLU A 19 -14.25 -1.81 -18.55
CA GLU A 19 -15.64 -1.92 -19.01
C GLU A 19 -16.63 -1.49 -17.92
N GLN A 20 -16.31 -1.76 -16.65
CA GLN A 20 -17.16 -1.41 -15.50
C GLN A 20 -16.79 -0.06 -14.88
N GLU A 21 -15.55 0.40 -15.04
CA GLU A 21 -15.01 1.63 -14.48
C GLU A 21 -14.28 2.45 -15.54
N PRO A 22 -15.01 3.28 -16.32
CA PRO A 22 -14.44 4.07 -17.41
C PRO A 22 -13.39 5.09 -16.96
N ARG A 23 -13.39 5.49 -15.68
CA ARG A 23 -12.38 6.42 -15.12
C ARG A 23 -10.98 5.81 -15.08
N THR A 24 -10.85 4.50 -15.27
CA THR A 24 -9.56 3.82 -15.47
C THR A 24 -8.82 4.38 -16.70
N GLY A 25 -9.54 4.89 -17.70
CA GLY A 25 -8.96 5.58 -18.85
C GLY A 25 -8.72 7.09 -18.64
N ALA A 26 -8.93 7.63 -17.44
CA ALA A 26 -8.73 9.06 -17.18
C ALA A 26 -7.27 9.45 -17.38
N ARG A 27 -7.00 10.48 -18.20
CA ARG A 27 -5.63 10.90 -18.54
C ARG A 27 -4.77 11.18 -17.30
N TRP A 28 -5.39 11.71 -16.25
CA TRP A 28 -4.70 12.14 -15.04
C TRP A 28 -4.30 10.95 -14.15
N LEU A 29 -4.86 9.76 -14.37
CA LEU A 29 -4.64 8.61 -13.48
C LEU A 29 -3.17 8.20 -13.42
N HIS A 30 -2.48 8.11 -14.57
CA HIS A 30 -1.05 7.78 -14.61
C HIS A 30 -0.19 8.88 -13.97
N GLU A 31 -0.43 10.15 -14.31
CA GLU A 31 0.32 11.28 -13.74
C GLU A 31 0.12 11.38 -12.22
N LEU A 32 -1.11 11.15 -11.75
CA LEU A 32 -1.45 11.14 -10.34
C LEU A 32 -0.72 10.03 -9.59
N ARG A 33 -0.72 8.80 -10.11
CA ARG A 33 0.00 7.67 -9.52
C ARG A 33 1.50 7.91 -9.47
N ARG A 34 2.09 8.39 -10.57
CA ARG A 34 3.51 8.79 -10.64
C ARG A 34 3.85 9.83 -9.55
N TRP A 35 3.04 10.88 -9.43
CA TRP A 35 3.24 11.94 -8.45
C TRP A 35 3.07 11.42 -7.01
N GLN A 36 2.03 10.61 -6.74
CA GLN A 36 1.80 10.01 -5.41
C GLN A 36 2.96 9.09 -5.00
N ALA A 37 3.47 8.26 -5.92
CA ALA A 37 4.62 7.41 -5.67
C ALA A 37 5.88 8.23 -5.37
N ALA A 38 6.12 9.31 -6.11
CA ALA A 38 7.25 10.21 -5.86
C ALA A 38 7.14 10.93 -4.50
N ARG A 39 5.96 11.44 -4.15
CA ARG A 39 5.69 12.07 -2.84
C ARG A 39 5.89 11.09 -1.68
N LEU A 40 5.39 9.86 -1.85
CA LEU A 40 5.55 8.81 -0.87
C LEU A 40 7.03 8.43 -0.71
N ALA A 41 7.77 8.28 -1.81
CA ALA A 41 9.21 8.00 -1.76
C ALA A 41 9.99 9.10 -1.02
N ALA A 42 9.68 10.37 -1.25
CA ALA A 42 10.28 11.50 -0.53
C ALA A 42 9.98 11.44 0.98
N SER A 43 8.76 11.02 1.36
CA SER A 43 8.37 10.84 2.77
C SER A 43 9.16 9.71 3.45
N PHE A 44 9.72 8.79 2.66
CA PHE A 44 10.50 7.63 3.11
C PHE A 44 12.01 7.84 3.00
N GLU A 45 12.50 8.99 2.52
CA GLU A 45 13.93 9.25 2.31
C GLU A 45 14.75 9.06 3.61
N GLY A 46 14.18 9.42 4.76
CA GLY A 46 14.77 9.16 6.07
C GLY A 46 14.97 7.66 6.38
N PHE A 47 14.04 6.80 5.94
CA PHE A 47 14.17 5.34 6.07
C PHE A 47 15.15 4.75 5.05
N MET A 48 15.28 5.36 3.87
CA MET A 48 16.25 4.94 2.85
C MET A 48 17.70 5.12 3.33
N GLY A 49 17.93 6.06 4.25
CA GLY A 49 19.22 6.22 4.93
C GLY A 49 19.60 5.08 5.89
N ASP A 50 18.62 4.32 6.39
CA ASP A 50 18.84 3.19 7.31
C ASP A 50 18.90 1.86 6.52
N PRO A 51 20.07 1.18 6.46
CA PRO A 51 20.21 -0.10 5.76
C PRO A 51 19.27 -1.21 6.23
N ARG A 52 18.72 -1.13 7.45
CA ARG A 52 17.78 -2.11 8.00
C ARG A 52 16.35 -1.86 7.55
N ARG A 53 15.95 -0.58 7.44
CA ARG A 53 14.59 -0.17 7.04
C ARG A 53 14.45 -0.06 5.52
N ARG A 54 15.53 0.22 4.80
CA ARG A 54 15.54 0.38 3.34
C ARG A 54 14.85 -0.76 2.56
N PRO A 55 15.09 -2.05 2.81
CA PRO A 55 14.47 -3.12 2.03
C PRO A 55 12.93 -3.13 2.16
N ALA A 56 12.42 -2.87 3.37
CA ALA A 56 10.98 -2.78 3.60
C ALA A 56 10.37 -1.51 3.00
N ALA A 57 11.07 -0.37 3.10
CA ALA A 57 10.68 0.87 2.43
C ALA A 57 10.60 0.69 0.91
N GLU A 58 11.62 0.08 0.30
CA GLU A 58 11.65 -0.23 -1.14
C GLU A 58 10.46 -1.12 -1.53
N PHE A 59 10.25 -2.24 -0.82
CA PHE A 59 9.11 -3.12 -1.09
C PHE A 59 7.76 -2.39 -0.94
N PHE A 60 7.60 -1.54 0.07
CA PHE A 60 6.38 -0.75 0.25
C PHE A 60 6.14 0.17 -0.95
N LEU A 61 7.17 0.89 -1.39
CA LEU A 61 7.10 1.82 -2.53
C LEU A 61 6.91 1.10 -3.88
N THR A 62 7.46 -0.10 -4.06
CA THR A 62 7.50 -0.75 -5.38
C THR A 62 6.43 -1.82 -5.57
N ASP A 63 6.04 -2.51 -4.51
CA ASP A 63 5.23 -3.73 -4.56
C ASP A 63 3.86 -3.58 -3.87
N LEU A 64 3.69 -2.58 -3.00
CA LEU A 64 2.40 -2.23 -2.38
C LEU A 64 1.79 -0.93 -2.95
N TYR A 65 2.62 0.09 -3.18
CA TYR A 65 2.18 1.43 -3.64
C TYR A 65 2.70 1.83 -5.03
N GLY A 66 3.46 0.97 -5.70
CA GLY A 66 4.07 1.29 -7.00
C GLY A 66 3.04 1.41 -8.12
N ASP A 67 3.40 2.11 -9.20
CA ASP A 67 2.60 2.27 -10.42
C ASP A 67 2.53 1.00 -11.29
N ARG A 68 2.64 -0.19 -10.69
CA ARG A 68 2.58 -1.47 -11.41
C ARG A 68 1.13 -1.95 -11.53
N ASP A 69 0.82 -2.58 -12.66
CA ASP A 69 -0.44 -3.27 -12.85
C ASP A 69 -0.48 -4.55 -12.00
N PHE A 70 -1.20 -4.49 -10.88
CA PHE A 70 -1.35 -5.61 -9.95
C PHE A 70 -2.49 -6.57 -10.33
N SER A 71 -3.21 -6.32 -11.43
CA SER A 71 -4.40 -7.11 -11.83
C SER A 71 -4.13 -8.62 -11.92
N ARG A 72 -2.95 -9.02 -12.41
CA ARG A 72 -2.54 -10.44 -12.49
C ARG A 72 -2.33 -11.07 -11.12
N ARG A 73 -1.70 -10.35 -10.19
CA ARG A 73 -1.53 -10.81 -8.79
C ARG A 73 -2.89 -11.01 -8.15
N ASP A 74 -3.81 -10.07 -8.36
CA ASP A 74 -5.11 -10.11 -7.69
C ASP A 74 -6.02 -11.20 -8.30
N ALA A 75 -5.90 -11.46 -9.61
CA ALA A 75 -6.52 -12.62 -10.25
C ALA A 75 -5.97 -13.95 -9.70
N ASP A 76 -4.66 -14.04 -9.47
CA ASP A 76 -4.05 -15.22 -8.82
C ASP A 76 -4.59 -15.41 -7.40
N ILE A 77 -4.68 -14.33 -6.60
CA ILE A 77 -5.26 -14.36 -5.24
C ILE A 77 -6.71 -14.85 -5.29
N ALA A 78 -7.53 -14.35 -6.21
CA ALA A 78 -8.92 -14.78 -6.34
C ALA A 78 -9.04 -16.28 -6.65
N ARG A 79 -8.14 -16.83 -7.47
CA ARG A 79 -8.12 -18.25 -7.82
C ARG A 79 -7.72 -19.13 -6.64
N VAL A 80 -6.80 -18.67 -5.77
CA VAL A 80 -6.34 -19.44 -4.61
C VAL A 80 -7.11 -19.15 -3.32
N ALA A 81 -7.96 -18.12 -3.30
CA ALA A 81 -8.71 -17.70 -2.11
C ALA A 81 -9.48 -18.86 -1.42
N PRO A 82 -10.18 -19.77 -2.12
CA PRO A 82 -10.85 -20.90 -1.46
C PRO A 82 -9.89 -21.86 -0.76
N MET A 83 -8.68 -22.03 -1.29
CA MET A 83 -7.63 -22.85 -0.67
C MET A 83 -7.02 -22.12 0.52
N MET A 84 -6.73 -20.83 0.41
CA MET A 84 -6.18 -20.01 1.50
C MET A 84 -7.12 -20.00 2.70
N LEU A 85 -8.43 -19.85 2.47
CA LEU A 85 -9.46 -19.90 3.52
C LEU A 85 -9.51 -21.23 4.27
N ARG A 86 -9.07 -22.33 3.63
CA ARG A 86 -9.08 -23.68 4.22
C ARG A 86 -7.78 -24.05 4.92
N LEU A 87 -6.65 -23.55 4.41
CA LEU A 87 -5.32 -24.03 4.81
C LEU A 87 -4.53 -23.03 5.65
N MET A 88 -4.87 -21.74 5.61
CA MET A 88 -4.10 -20.70 6.32
C MET A 88 -4.72 -20.37 7.69
N PRO A 89 -3.88 -19.98 8.67
CA PRO A 89 -4.36 -19.38 9.91
C PRO A 89 -5.30 -18.20 9.63
N GLN A 90 -6.33 -18.07 10.46
CA GLN A 90 -7.36 -17.03 10.33
C GLN A 90 -6.75 -15.62 10.23
N SER A 91 -5.75 -15.31 11.05
CA SER A 91 -5.05 -14.02 11.07
C SER A 91 -4.38 -13.65 9.74
N LEU A 92 -3.91 -14.64 8.97
CA LEU A 92 -3.31 -14.40 7.66
C LEU A 92 -4.37 -14.06 6.61
N VAL A 93 -5.53 -14.68 6.71
CA VAL A 93 -6.66 -14.36 5.83
C VAL A 93 -7.16 -12.94 6.13
N GLU A 94 -7.29 -12.57 7.40
CA GLU A 94 -7.69 -11.22 7.81
C GLU A 94 -6.71 -10.17 7.26
N THR A 95 -5.41 -10.38 7.44
CA THR A 95 -4.36 -9.53 6.86
C THR A 95 -4.51 -9.36 5.35
N LEU A 96 -4.82 -10.44 4.63
CA LEU A 96 -5.02 -10.39 3.18
C LEU A 96 -6.28 -9.59 2.81
N VAL A 97 -7.37 -9.77 3.55
CA VAL A 97 -8.61 -8.99 3.36
C VAL A 97 -8.33 -7.50 3.51
N ASP A 98 -7.59 -7.11 4.55
CA ASP A 98 -7.23 -5.72 4.82
C ASP A 98 -6.33 -5.15 3.71
N ALA A 99 -5.37 -5.93 3.21
CA ALA A 99 -4.50 -5.51 2.10
C ALA A 99 -5.28 -5.32 0.78
N ILE A 100 -6.22 -6.21 0.46
CA ILE A 100 -7.08 -6.07 -0.73
C ILE A 100 -7.99 -4.85 -0.58
N GLU A 101 -8.54 -4.64 0.62
CA GLU A 101 -9.34 -3.46 0.92
C GLU A 101 -8.52 -2.17 0.75
N LEU A 102 -7.29 -2.14 1.26
CA LEU A 102 -6.37 -1.02 1.10
C LEU A 102 -6.13 -0.70 -0.37
N GLY A 103 -5.86 -1.71 -1.20
CA GLY A 103 -5.66 -1.56 -2.64
C GLY A 103 -6.88 -0.99 -3.34
N ALA A 104 -8.06 -1.56 -3.08
CA ALA A 104 -9.31 -1.12 -3.68
C ALA A 104 -9.69 0.31 -3.25
N LEU A 105 -9.54 0.64 -1.96
CA LEU A 105 -9.83 1.97 -1.45
C LEU A 105 -8.86 3.02 -2.02
N SER A 106 -7.57 2.68 -2.11
CA SER A 106 -6.56 3.53 -2.72
C SER A 106 -6.88 3.80 -4.19
N HIS A 107 -7.24 2.77 -4.96
CA HIS A 107 -7.60 2.95 -6.35
C HIS A 107 -8.88 3.77 -6.54
N ALA A 108 -9.91 3.53 -5.72
CA ALA A 108 -11.14 4.31 -5.74
C ALA A 108 -10.87 5.81 -5.49
N PHE A 109 -9.92 6.14 -4.61
CA PHE A 109 -9.47 7.51 -4.43
C PHE A 109 -8.74 8.06 -5.65
N ASP A 110 -7.84 7.29 -6.25
CA ASP A 110 -7.10 7.73 -7.45
C ASP A 110 -8.05 8.03 -8.61
N LEU A 111 -9.09 7.20 -8.82
CA LEU A 111 -10.10 7.42 -9.86
C LEU A 111 -10.87 8.74 -9.63
N ARG A 112 -11.31 9.01 -8.39
CA ARG A 112 -12.01 10.25 -8.03
C ARG A 112 -11.11 11.48 -8.15
N MET A 113 -9.84 11.34 -7.77
CA MET A 113 -8.83 12.38 -7.90
C MET A 113 -8.55 12.68 -9.38
N ALA A 114 -8.34 11.66 -10.22
CA ALA A 114 -8.09 11.82 -11.65
C ALA A 114 -9.25 12.50 -12.37
N GLU A 115 -10.50 12.12 -12.05
CA GLU A 115 -11.71 12.76 -12.55
C GLU A 115 -11.77 14.24 -12.12
N THR A 116 -11.46 14.53 -10.86
CA THR A 116 -11.47 15.89 -10.32
C THR A 116 -10.37 16.77 -10.93
N LEU A 117 -9.16 16.23 -11.10
CA LEU A 117 -8.05 16.88 -11.80
C LEU A 117 -8.40 17.18 -13.26
N GLY A 118 -9.16 16.30 -13.91
CA GLY A 118 -9.68 16.53 -15.27
C GLY A 118 -10.54 17.79 -15.36
N ARG A 119 -11.34 18.07 -14.32
CA ARG A 119 -12.19 19.28 -14.24
C ARG A 119 -11.41 20.52 -13.80
N LEU A 120 -10.56 20.41 -12.80
CA LEU A 120 -9.80 21.55 -12.24
C LEU A 120 -8.72 22.05 -13.20
N ALA A 121 -8.05 21.14 -13.91
CA ALA A 121 -6.89 21.46 -14.73
C ALA A 121 -6.94 20.80 -16.13
N PRO A 122 -7.96 21.10 -16.95
CA PRO A 122 -8.19 20.41 -18.24
C PRO A 122 -7.06 20.59 -19.25
N ARG A 123 -6.17 21.56 -19.08
CA ARG A 123 -5.02 21.81 -19.98
C ARG A 123 -3.64 21.51 -19.38
N ARG A 124 -3.54 21.32 -18.05
CA ARG A 124 -2.24 21.03 -17.40
C ARG A 124 -1.86 19.56 -17.61
N LYS A 125 -0.55 19.28 -17.69
CA LYS A 125 0.00 17.94 -17.90
C LYS A 125 0.74 17.39 -16.68
N THR A 126 1.13 18.26 -15.77
CA THR A 126 1.93 17.93 -14.59
C THR A 126 1.16 18.27 -13.33
N LEU A 127 1.32 17.44 -12.30
CA LEU A 127 0.77 17.66 -10.99
C LEU A 127 1.80 18.35 -10.08
N ASP A 128 1.35 19.34 -9.32
CA ASP A 128 2.11 20.01 -8.26
C ASP A 128 1.35 19.91 -6.92
N ASP A 129 2.02 20.24 -5.82
CA ASP A 129 1.47 20.11 -4.47
C ASP A 129 0.17 20.91 -4.28
N ALA A 130 0.11 22.11 -4.88
CA ALA A 130 -1.04 22.99 -4.80
C ALA A 130 -2.27 22.37 -5.49
N LEU A 131 -2.12 21.90 -6.73
CA LEU A 131 -3.19 21.26 -7.49
C LEU A 131 -3.57 19.90 -6.88
N TYR A 132 -2.60 19.14 -6.36
CA TYR A 132 -2.90 17.91 -5.63
C TYR A 132 -3.74 18.22 -4.37
N GLY A 133 -3.34 19.20 -3.58
CA GLY A 133 -4.07 19.62 -2.39
C GLY A 133 -5.48 20.11 -2.69
N GLU A 134 -5.65 20.89 -3.77
CA GLU A 134 -6.96 21.34 -4.24
C GLU A 134 -7.86 20.16 -4.64
N ALA A 135 -7.35 19.24 -5.47
CA ALA A 135 -8.08 18.04 -5.86
C ALA A 135 -8.41 17.14 -4.66
N TYR A 136 -7.48 16.98 -3.72
CA TYR A 136 -7.66 16.19 -2.50
C TYR A 136 -8.81 16.72 -1.65
N ARG A 137 -8.86 18.04 -1.43
CA ARG A 137 -9.96 18.69 -0.71
C ARG A 137 -11.28 18.58 -1.46
N ALA A 138 -11.26 18.75 -2.79
CA ALA A 138 -12.45 18.65 -3.63
C ALA A 138 -13.03 17.22 -3.67
N VAL A 139 -12.19 16.18 -3.61
CA VAL A 139 -12.63 14.78 -3.50
C VAL A 139 -13.21 14.48 -2.12
N GLY A 140 -12.61 15.03 -1.06
CA GLY A 140 -13.11 14.92 0.31
C GLY A 140 -12.93 13.53 0.94
N LEU A 141 -13.92 13.11 1.73
CA LEU A 141 -14.01 11.81 2.42
C LEU A 141 -12.99 11.59 3.56
N PRO A 142 -12.87 12.52 4.54
CA PRO A 142 -11.87 12.41 5.61
C PRO A 142 -11.98 11.12 6.41
N ARG A 143 -13.21 10.60 6.63
CA ARG A 143 -13.42 9.32 7.32
C ARG A 143 -12.82 8.13 6.57
N LEU A 144 -12.98 8.09 5.24
CA LEU A 144 -12.42 7.01 4.42
C LEU A 144 -10.91 7.17 4.22
N ARG A 145 -10.38 8.41 4.23
CA ARG A 145 -8.93 8.66 4.25
C ARG A 145 -8.29 8.19 5.55
N ALA A 146 -8.93 8.44 6.69
CA ALA A 146 -8.49 7.90 7.97
C ALA A 146 -8.49 6.37 7.95
N HIS A 147 -9.58 5.75 7.47
CA HIS A 147 -9.66 4.30 7.31
C HIS A 147 -8.59 3.73 6.37
N GLN A 148 -8.27 4.42 5.27
CA GLN A 148 -7.18 4.04 4.38
C GLN A 148 -5.84 3.99 5.12
N ILE A 149 -5.57 4.95 6.02
CA ILE A 149 -4.36 4.97 6.84
C ILE A 149 -4.38 3.84 7.88
N ASP A 150 -5.54 3.59 8.51
CA ASP A 150 -5.70 2.48 9.47
C ASP A 150 -5.37 1.13 8.81
N LEU A 151 -5.82 0.92 7.57
CA LEU A 151 -5.56 -0.29 6.80
C LEU A 151 -4.07 -0.47 6.46
N ILE A 152 -3.30 0.61 6.26
CA ILE A 152 -1.84 0.53 6.08
C ILE A 152 -1.21 -0.14 7.30
N VAL A 153 -1.61 0.30 8.49
CA VAL A 153 -1.07 -0.20 9.76
C VAL A 153 -1.51 -1.63 9.99
N VAL A 154 -2.81 -1.92 9.91
CA VAL A 154 -3.34 -3.26 10.23
C VAL A 154 -2.80 -4.30 9.24
N ALA A 155 -2.78 -4.01 7.94
CA ALA A 155 -2.22 -4.92 6.94
C ALA A 155 -0.70 -5.09 7.12
N GLY A 156 0.03 -4.03 7.45
CA GLY A 156 1.47 -4.07 7.72
C GLY A 156 1.83 -4.92 8.95
N VAL A 157 1.11 -4.74 10.06
CA VAL A 157 1.31 -5.52 11.31
C VAL A 157 0.98 -6.99 11.06
N GLY A 158 -0.16 -7.25 10.41
CA GLY A 158 -0.59 -8.60 10.06
C GLY A 158 0.44 -9.31 9.19
N LEU A 159 1.01 -8.60 8.21
CA LEU A 159 2.10 -9.11 7.38
C LEU A 159 3.34 -9.37 8.25
N GLY A 160 3.79 -8.42 9.06
CA GLY A 160 4.94 -8.60 9.96
C GLY A 160 4.83 -9.85 10.84
N HIS A 161 3.66 -10.12 11.41
CA HIS A 161 3.40 -11.34 12.17
C HIS A 161 3.43 -12.61 11.31
N ALA A 162 2.85 -12.57 10.11
CA ALA A 162 2.89 -13.67 9.16
C ALA A 162 4.33 -14.12 8.86
N LEU A 163 5.19 -13.13 8.64
CA LEU A 163 6.57 -13.34 8.24
C LEU A 163 7.46 -13.94 9.34
N ARG A 164 7.12 -13.69 10.61
CA ARG A 164 7.84 -14.24 11.77
C ARG A 164 7.39 -15.67 12.12
N THR A 165 6.40 -16.22 11.43
CA THR A 165 5.93 -17.59 11.66
C THR A 165 6.96 -18.61 11.15
N ARG A 166 7.40 -19.52 12.04
CA ARG A 166 8.43 -20.51 11.74
C ARG A 166 8.02 -21.39 10.54
N GLY A 167 8.94 -21.57 9.60
CA GLY A 167 8.77 -22.46 8.45
C GLY A 167 8.05 -21.85 7.24
N VAL A 168 7.42 -20.67 7.34
CA VAL A 168 6.70 -20.07 6.20
C VAL A 168 7.66 -19.67 5.08
N ALA A 169 8.83 -19.11 5.39
CA ALA A 169 9.84 -18.76 4.39
C ALA A 169 10.36 -20.01 3.63
N THR A 170 10.53 -21.13 4.34
CA THR A 170 10.94 -22.40 3.74
C THR A 170 9.85 -22.96 2.85
N LEU A 171 8.60 -22.97 3.33
CA LEU A 171 7.44 -23.41 2.57
C LEU A 171 7.27 -22.60 1.28
N LEU A 172 7.37 -21.27 1.36
CA LEU A 172 7.32 -20.40 0.18
C LEU A 172 8.40 -20.77 -0.83
N THR A 173 9.65 -20.92 -0.39
CA THR A 173 10.75 -21.28 -1.29
C THR A 173 10.51 -22.62 -1.98
N MET A 174 9.98 -23.62 -1.25
CA MET A 174 9.64 -24.94 -1.79
C MET A 174 8.49 -24.87 -2.81
N LEU A 175 7.50 -24.01 -2.58
CA LEU A 175 6.34 -23.85 -3.46
C LEU A 175 6.65 -23.07 -4.74
N ARG A 176 7.85 -22.49 -4.89
CA ARG A 176 8.22 -21.68 -6.06
C ARG A 176 8.01 -22.40 -7.41
N GLY A 177 8.51 -23.63 -7.52
CA GLY A 177 8.39 -24.43 -8.73
C GLY A 177 6.93 -24.78 -9.05
N PRO A 178 6.20 -25.44 -8.11
CA PRO A 178 4.79 -25.75 -8.28
C PRO A 178 3.90 -24.53 -8.57
N ALA A 179 4.11 -23.41 -7.87
CA ALA A 179 3.34 -22.19 -8.06
C ALA A 179 3.51 -21.62 -9.48
N ARG A 180 4.75 -21.56 -9.99
CA ARG A 180 5.01 -21.12 -11.37
C ARG A 180 4.39 -22.05 -12.40
N ALA A 181 4.52 -23.36 -12.20
CA ALA A 181 3.92 -24.36 -13.10
C ALA A 181 2.38 -24.28 -13.13
N ALA A 182 1.75 -23.93 -12.00
CA ALA A 182 0.30 -23.76 -11.88
C ALA A 182 -0.19 -22.36 -12.31
N GLY A 183 0.70 -21.47 -12.74
CA GLY A 183 0.37 -20.13 -13.22
C GLY A 183 0.30 -19.04 -12.14
N PHE A 184 0.76 -19.30 -10.92
CA PHE A 184 0.77 -18.37 -9.77
C PHE A 184 2.13 -17.69 -9.55
N GLY A 185 2.90 -17.52 -10.63
CA GLY A 185 4.29 -17.04 -10.54
C GLY A 185 4.42 -15.62 -10.00
N GLU A 186 3.47 -14.75 -10.30
CA GLU A 186 3.47 -13.35 -9.83
C GLU A 186 3.16 -13.26 -8.34
N LEU A 187 2.10 -13.94 -7.88
CA LEU A 187 1.76 -14.04 -6.46
C LEU A 187 2.92 -14.62 -5.65
N GLN A 188 3.53 -15.70 -6.12
CA GLN A 188 4.69 -16.31 -5.47
C GLN A 188 5.87 -15.33 -5.36
N SER A 189 6.21 -14.64 -6.44
CA SER A 189 7.35 -13.72 -6.46
C SER A 189 7.10 -12.49 -5.57
N PHE A 190 5.86 -12.01 -5.51
CA PHE A 190 5.44 -10.96 -4.59
C PHE A 190 5.61 -11.38 -3.13
N LEU A 191 5.14 -12.57 -2.76
CA LEU A 191 5.27 -13.11 -1.40
C LEU A 191 6.74 -13.26 -1.00
N GLU A 192 7.60 -13.79 -1.88
CA GLU A 192 9.03 -13.95 -1.61
C GLU A 192 9.74 -12.61 -1.39
N ARG A 193 9.44 -11.58 -2.20
CA ARG A 193 10.00 -10.24 -2.01
C ARG A 193 9.54 -9.62 -0.70
N GLY A 194 8.25 -9.75 -0.36
CA GLY A 194 7.70 -9.27 0.91
C GLY A 194 8.38 -9.93 2.11
N PHE A 195 8.56 -11.25 2.06
CA PHE A 195 9.28 -12.03 3.08
C PHE A 195 10.73 -11.55 3.25
N GLY A 196 11.47 -11.39 2.16
CA GLY A 196 12.87 -10.96 2.19
C GLY A 196 13.05 -9.50 2.66
N ALA A 197 12.09 -8.64 2.36
CA ALA A 197 12.12 -7.21 2.70
C ALA A 197 11.83 -6.96 4.18
N TYR A 198 10.71 -7.48 4.67
CA TYR A 198 10.27 -7.28 6.06
C TYR A 198 11.03 -8.18 7.05
N GLY A 199 11.57 -9.32 6.62
CA GLY A 199 12.41 -10.17 7.48
C GLY A 199 13.70 -9.50 7.98
N LYS A 200 14.06 -8.34 7.40
CA LYS A 200 15.20 -7.52 7.80
C LYS A 200 14.84 -6.39 8.79
N LEU A 201 13.55 -6.18 9.05
CA LEU A 201 13.09 -5.21 10.04
C LEU A 201 13.23 -5.80 11.45
N ASP A 202 13.99 -5.12 12.31
CA ASP A 202 14.08 -5.45 13.73
C ASP A 202 12.74 -5.19 14.43
N ASP A 203 12.09 -4.07 14.11
CA ASP A 203 10.78 -3.67 14.64
C ASP A 203 9.87 -3.17 13.51
N VAL A 204 8.79 -3.92 13.26
CA VAL A 204 7.79 -3.60 12.22
C VAL A 204 6.77 -2.60 12.77
N ASP A 205 6.51 -2.64 14.07
CA ASP A 205 5.49 -1.81 14.71
C ASP A 205 5.98 -0.37 14.78
N ASP A 206 7.25 -0.16 15.14
CA ASP A 206 7.90 1.16 15.10
C ASP A 206 7.89 1.77 13.69
N PHE A 207 8.19 0.96 12.66
CA PHE A 207 8.20 1.41 11.27
C PHE A 207 6.80 1.85 10.81
N LEU A 208 5.76 1.08 11.13
CA LEU A 208 4.38 1.40 10.75
C LEU A 208 3.82 2.58 11.55
N ALA A 209 4.22 2.75 12.82
CA ALA A 209 3.83 3.91 13.63
C ALA A 209 4.40 5.22 13.07
N ASP A 210 5.62 5.20 12.53
CA ASP A 210 6.19 6.37 11.84
C ASP A 210 5.41 6.72 10.57
N ILE A 211 5.03 5.70 9.77
CA ILE A 211 4.20 5.89 8.56
C ILE A 211 2.82 6.46 8.92
N GLU A 212 2.16 5.87 9.92
CA GLU A 212 0.84 6.31 10.37
C GLU A 212 0.84 7.78 10.77
N ARG A 213 1.80 8.17 11.63
CA ARG A 213 1.93 9.55 12.10
C ARG A 213 2.13 10.53 10.94
N SER A 214 3.00 10.17 10.00
CA SER A 214 3.29 10.98 8.81
C SER A 214 2.06 11.16 7.94
N GLU A 215 1.39 10.07 7.54
CA GLU A 215 0.24 10.14 6.64
C GLU A 215 -0.97 10.81 7.31
N ARG A 216 -1.17 10.64 8.63
CA ARG A 216 -2.21 11.36 9.36
C ARG A 216 -1.97 12.86 9.38
N GLU A 217 -0.74 13.31 9.63
CA GLU A 217 -0.43 14.73 9.61
C GLU A 217 -0.57 15.32 8.21
N ILE A 218 -0.06 14.63 7.19
CA ILE A 218 -0.19 15.05 5.79
C ILE A 218 -1.68 15.18 5.43
N SER A 219 -2.50 14.19 5.77
CA SER A 219 -3.95 14.24 5.53
C SER A 219 -4.60 15.43 6.23
N ARG A 220 -4.25 15.67 7.51
CA ARG A 220 -4.72 16.83 8.28
C ARG A 220 -4.36 18.15 7.61
N ARG A 221 -3.10 18.32 7.20
CA ARG A 221 -2.60 19.54 6.53
C ARG A 221 -3.26 19.76 5.16
N LEU A 222 -3.42 18.70 4.37
CA LEU A 222 -4.11 18.75 3.08
C LEU A 222 -5.56 19.26 3.23
N PHE A 223 -6.30 18.72 4.20
CA PHE A 223 -7.66 19.16 4.49
C PHE A 223 -7.72 20.57 5.05
N ALA A 224 -6.74 20.99 5.87
CA ALA A 224 -6.64 22.34 6.40
C ALA A 224 -6.24 23.40 5.34
N GLY A 225 -5.80 22.99 4.15
CA GLY A 225 -5.32 23.91 3.13
C GLY A 225 -3.94 24.50 3.45
N ASP A 226 -3.13 23.78 4.23
CA ASP A 226 -1.76 24.18 4.55
C ASP A 226 -0.94 24.38 3.26
N PRO A 227 -0.12 25.44 3.13
CA PRO A 227 0.70 25.68 1.95
C PRO A 227 1.86 24.68 1.79
N GLN A 228 2.24 23.95 2.85
CA GLN A 228 3.31 22.95 2.85
C GLN A 228 2.86 21.63 3.47
N PRO A 229 1.85 20.95 2.88
CA PRO A 229 1.25 19.79 3.50
C PRO A 229 2.19 18.59 3.62
N PHE A 230 3.25 18.54 2.81
CA PHE A 230 4.25 17.48 2.78
C PHE A 230 5.57 17.85 3.47
N ALA A 231 5.64 19.00 4.17
CA ALA A 231 6.85 19.36 4.91
C ALA A 231 7.18 18.27 5.95
N PRO A 232 8.47 17.91 6.12
CA PRO A 232 8.89 16.91 7.10
C PRO A 232 8.32 17.17 8.49
N LEU A 233 7.94 16.10 9.19
CA LEU A 233 7.54 16.20 10.59
C LEU A 233 8.75 16.56 11.46
N PRO A 234 8.64 17.53 12.39
CA PRO A 234 9.75 17.93 13.26
C PRO A 234 10.31 16.78 14.12
N ASP A 235 9.50 15.76 14.39
CA ASP A 235 9.84 14.59 15.23
C ASP A 235 9.82 13.24 14.48
N ALA A 236 9.82 13.25 13.13
CA ALA A 236 10.08 12.01 12.39
C ALA A 236 11.43 11.47 12.85
N HIS A 237 11.42 10.37 13.60
CA HIS A 237 12.60 9.92 14.32
C HIS A 237 13.77 9.77 13.33
N PRO A 238 14.92 10.44 13.56
CA PRO A 238 16.16 9.96 12.97
C PRO A 238 16.35 8.50 13.42
N PRO A 239 16.93 7.63 12.58
CA PRO A 239 17.08 6.21 12.88
C PRO A 239 17.62 6.04 14.30
N SER A 240 16.92 5.25 15.10
CA SER A 240 17.15 5.10 16.54
C SER A 240 18.53 4.50 16.82
N ALA A 241 19.57 5.34 16.77
CA ALA A 241 20.86 5.05 17.33
C ALA A 241 20.78 5.28 18.83
N ARG A 242 20.16 4.33 19.56
CA ARG A 242 20.34 3.99 20.99
C ARG A 242 19.02 3.58 21.66
N ARG A 243 18.89 2.28 21.88
CA ARG A 243 18.78 1.76 23.25
C ARG A 243 19.94 0.81 23.49
N ARG A 244 21.12 1.39 23.80
CA ARG A 244 22.09 0.65 24.63
C ARG A 244 21.35 0.37 25.93
N ARG A 245 20.87 -0.87 26.11
CA ARG A 245 20.43 -1.35 27.42
C ARG A 245 21.63 -1.24 28.35
N GLY A 246 21.64 -0.19 29.16
CA GLY A 246 22.48 -0.09 30.33
C GLY A 246 21.79 -0.80 31.48
N ARG A 247 22.35 -1.96 31.83
CA ARG A 247 22.54 -2.56 33.16
C ARG A 247 22.53 -4.07 33.02
#